data_AF-A0A4J2FVG1-F1
#
_entry.id   AF-A0A4J2FVG1-F1
#
_cell.length_a   1.000
_cell.length_b   1.000
_cell.length_c   1.000
_cell.angle_alpha   90.00
_cell.angle_beta   90.00
_cell.angle_gamma   90.00
#
_symmetry.space_group_name_H-M   'P 1'
#
loop_
_entity.id
_entity.type
_entity.pdbx_description
1 polymer ?
#
loop_
_entity_poly.entity_id
_entity_poly.type
_entity_poly.pdbx_seq_one_letter_code
_entity_poly.pdbx_strand_id
1 'polypeptide(L)' 'MLYMGIDIAKNKHDVTALNVPGKTVLKPLTFSNNKAGFELLDLSIRQAQPRLSHRS' A
#
# COMPACT_ATOMS: atom_id res chain seq x y z
N MET A 1 3.43 -9.24 9.94
CA MET A 1 2.58 -8.08 10.23
C MET A 1 3.07 -6.91 9.40
N LEU A 2 2.16 -6.14 8.82
CA LEU A 2 2.44 -4.96 8.02
C LEU A 2 1.85 -3.73 8.73
N TYR A 3 2.60 -2.64 8.82
CA TYR A 3 2.08 -1.36 9.28
C TYR A 3 1.96 -0.43 8.08
N MET A 4 0.81 0.19 7.90
CA MET A 4 0.54 1.09 6.78
C MET A 4 0.15 2.46 7.32
N GLY A 5 0.89 3.48 6.90
CA GLY A 5 0.51 4.87 7.10
C GLY A 5 -0.16 5.39 5.83
N ILE A 6 -1.38 5.91 5.96
CA ILE A 6 -2.12 6.50 4.84
C ILE A 6 -2.50 7.93 5.22
N ASP A 7 -2.08 8.88 4.40
CA ASP A 7 -2.55 10.26 4.41
C ASP A 7 -3.69 10.41 3.39
N ILE A 8 -4.87 10.74 3.88
CA ILE A 8 -6.13 10.71 3.12
C ILE A 8 -6.53 12.12 2.72
N ALA A 9 -6.63 12.39 1.42
CA ALA A 9 -7.16 13.66 0.91
C ALA A 9 -8.26 13.44 -0.14
N LYS A 10 -8.98 14.53 -0.49
CA LYS A 10 -10.19 14.47 -1.32
C LYS A 10 -9.99 13.75 -2.66
N ASN A 11 -8.87 14.01 -3.34
CA ASN A 11 -8.63 13.56 -4.71
C ASN A 11 -7.50 12.53 -4.83
N LYS A 12 -6.61 12.48 -3.84
CA LYS A 12 -5.44 11.62 -3.83
C LYS A 12 -5.10 11.23 -2.39
N HIS A 13 -4.41 10.12 -2.26
CA HIS A 13 -3.93 9.60 -0.99
C HIS A 13 -2.44 9.28 -1.13
N ASP A 14 -1.70 9.46 -0.05
CA ASP A 14 -0.30 9.07 0.04
C ASP A 14 -0.16 7.89 1.01
N VAL A 15 0.58 6.87 0.61
CA VAL A 15 0.76 5.65 1.42
C VAL A 15 2.21 5.27 1.55
N THR A 16 2.58 4.78 2.73
CA THR A 16 3.82 4.04 2.96
C THR A 16 3.53 2.82 3.82
N ALA A 17 4.39 1.80 3.74
CA ALA A 17 4.26 0.63 4.59
C ALA A 17 5.61 0.18 5.14
N LEU A 18 5.60 -0.24 6.40
CA LEU A 18 6.75 -0.74 7.16
C LEU A 18 6.48 -2.18 7.61
N ASN A 19 7.55 -2.98 7.73
CA ASN A 19 7.49 -4.26 8.42
C ASN A 19 7.71 -4.09 9.94
N VAL A 20 7.66 -5.19 10.69
CA VAL A 20 7.82 -5.19 12.16
C VAL A 20 9.15 -4.55 12.62
N PRO A 21 10.30 -4.80 11.97
CA PRO A 21 11.54 -4.08 12.25
C PRO A 21 11.55 -2.58 11.91
N GLY A 22 10.47 -2.01 11.35
CA GLY A 22 10.41 -0.60 10.93
C GLY A 22 11.05 -0.32 9.56
N LYS A 23 11.40 -1.35 8.78
CA LYS A 23 11.95 -1.17 7.43
C LYS A 23 10.82 -0.94 6.43
N THR A 24 10.99 0.05 5.56
CA THR A 24 10.07 0.32 4.44
C THR A 24 9.97 -0.88 3.51
N VAL A 25 8.74 -1.35 3.30
CA VAL A 25 8.40 -2.41 2.34
C VAL A 25 7.63 -1.88 1.14
N LEU A 26 6.91 -0.76 1.31
CA LEU A 26 6.32 0.01 0.21
C LEU A 26 6.91 1.42 0.25
N LYS A 27 7.64 1.79 -0.81
CA LYS A 27 8.09 3.18 -1.00
C LYS A 27 6.86 4.10 -1.02
N PRO A 28 6.99 5.37 -0.59
CA PRO A 28 5.91 6.33 -0.69
C PRO A 28 5.24 6.30 -2.06
N LEU A 29 3.92 6.07 -2.07
CA LEU A 29 3.11 5.95 -3.27
C LEU A 29 1.93 6.91 -3.14
N THR A 30 1.73 7.73 -4.15
CA THR A 30 0.51 8.54 -4.30
C THR A 30 -0.46 7.81 -5.22
N PHE A 31 -1.74 7.73 -4.86
CA PHE A 31 -2.79 7.16 -5.71
C PHE A 31 -4.06 8.02 -5.68
N SER A 32 -4.86 7.96 -6.75
CA SER A 32 -6.10 8.74 -6.88
C SER A 32 -7.25 8.17 -6.05
N ASN A 33 -8.16 9.03 -5.60
CA ASN A 33 -9.38 8.63 -4.90
C ASN A 33 -10.45 8.09 -5.87
N ASN A 34 -10.13 7.01 -6.57
CA ASN A 34 -11.01 6.31 -7.49
C ASN A 34 -10.60 4.83 -7.60
N LYS A 35 -11.42 4.01 -8.28
CA LYS A 35 -11.18 2.57 -8.44
C LYS A 35 -9.76 2.24 -8.93
N ALA A 36 -9.28 2.92 -9.97
CA ALA A 36 -7.95 2.68 -10.53
C ALA A 36 -6.82 2.96 -9.51
N GLY A 37 -6.97 3.99 -8.66
CA GLY A 37 -6.02 4.27 -7.59
C GLY A 37 -5.98 3.18 -6.53
N PHE A 38 -7.14 2.65 -6.15
CA PHE A 38 -7.21 1.52 -5.20
C PHE A 38 -6.71 0.20 -5.81
N GLU A 39 -6.90 -0.04 -7.10
CA GLU A 39 -6.30 -1.17 -7.82
C GLU A 39 -4.76 -1.07 -7.86
N LEU A 40 -4.22 0.14 -8.08
CA LEU A 40 -2.79 0.41 -7.99
C LEU A 40 -2.24 0.12 -6.59
N LEU A 41 -2.98 0.51 -5.55
CA LEU A 41 -2.62 0.21 -4.16
C LEU A 41 -2.56 -1.31 -3.91
N ASP A 42 -3.60 -2.05 -4.28
CA ASP A 42 -3.66 -3.51 -4.11
C ASP A 42 -2.50 -4.22 -4.82
N LEU A 43 -2.24 -3.87 -6.09
CA LEU A 43 -1.13 -4.43 -6.85
C LEU A 43 0.23 -4.14 -6.17
N SER A 44 0.42 -2.91 -5.70
CA SER A 44 1.66 -2.49 -5.04
C SER A 44 1.89 -3.26 -3.74
N ILE A 45 0.85 -3.50 -2.95
CA ILE A 45 0.92 -4.30 -1.72
C ILE A 45 1.26 -5.77 -2.03
N ARG A 46 0.61 -6.36 -3.04
CA ARG A 46 0.87 -7.75 -3.47
C ARG A 46 2.31 -7.94 -3.94
N GLN A 47 2.87 -6.98 -4.68
CA GLN A 47 4.25 -7.00 -5.14
C GLN A 47 5.25 -6.80 -3.99
N ALA A 48 4.95 -5.90 -3.05
CA ALA A 48 5.79 -5.64 -1.90
C ALA A 48 5.87 -6.83 -0.92
N GLN A 49 4.84 -7.68 -0.88
CA GLN A 49 4.76 -8.84 0.02
C GLN A 49 4.17 -10.06 -0.71
N PRO A 50 5.01 -10.91 -1.35
CA PRO A 50 4.56 -12.08 -2.11
C PRO A 50 3.76 -13.11 -1.29
N ARG A 51 3.88 -13.10 0.05
CA ARG A 51 3.21 -14.07 0.94
C ARG A 51 1.72 -13.78 1.20
N LEU A 52 1.18 -12.65 0.73
CA LEU A 52 -0.24 -12.32 0.90
C LEU A 52 -1.12 -12.74 -0.29
N SER A 53 -0.53 -13.21 -1.41
CA SER A 53 -1.27 -13.56 -2.61
C SER A 53 -1.86 -14.98 -2.63
N HIS A 54 -1.70 -15.78 -1.56
CA HIS A 54 -2.13 -17.19 -1.48
C HIS A 54 -2.93 -17.51 -0.21
N ARG A 55 -3.91 -16.68 0.14
CA ARG A 55 -4.98 -17.13 1.04
C ARG A 55 -6.31 -16.90 0.34
N SER A 56 -6.81 -18.01 -0.20
CA SER A 56 -8.19 -18.22 -0.68
C SER A 56 -9.20 -17.97 0.42
#